data_AF-A0AAW8PBA8-F1
#
_entry.id   AF-A0AAW8PBA8-F1
#
_cell.length_a   1.000
_cell.length_b   1.000
_cell.length_c   1.000
_cell.angle_alpha   90.00
_cell.angle_beta   90.00
_cell.angle_gamma   90.00
#
_symmetry.space_group_name_H-M   'P 1'
#
loop_
_entity.id
_entity.type
_entity.pdbx_description
1 polymer ?
#
loop_
_entity_poly.entity_id
_entity_poly.type
_entity_poly.pdbx_seq_one_letter_code
_entity_poly.pdbx_strand_id
1 'polypeptide(L)' 'MSDTDRPALTTAPHMYLHYCEETDCNEWGSWGNSPSSAAPTRWWCFEHFPHKSYEQEQRRDRSR' A
#
# COMPACT_ATOMS: atom_id res chain seq x y z
N MET A 1 26.49 5.49 15.17
CA MET A 1 25.16 6.06 15.46
C MET A 1 24.30 4.92 16.00
N SER A 2 24.27 4.76 17.33
CA SER A 2 23.46 3.71 17.97
C SER A 2 22.13 4.33 18.39
N ASP A 3 21.03 3.66 18.06
CA ASP A 3 19.64 4.04 18.34
C ASP A 3 19.30 3.95 19.86
N THR A 4 20.27 4.15 20.75
CA THR A 4 20.14 3.92 22.20
C THR A 4 19.25 4.95 22.89
N ASP A 5 18.99 6.09 22.26
CA ASP A 5 18.10 7.16 22.76
C ASP A 5 16.66 7.07 22.22
N ARG A 6 16.32 6.05 21.41
CA ARG A 6 14.95 5.97 20.90
C ARG A 6 14.01 5.52 22.02
N PRO A 7 13.06 6.37 22.45
CA PRO A 7 12.11 5.97 23.47
C PRO A 7 11.33 4.75 22.99
N ALA A 8 11.00 3.83 23.90
CA ALA A 8 10.14 2.70 23.59
C ALA A 8 8.84 3.25 22.95
N LEU A 9 8.41 2.68 21.81
CA LEU A 9 7.12 3.00 21.23
C LEU A 9 6.03 2.52 22.20
N THR A 10 5.62 3.39 23.12
CA THR A 10 4.55 3.13 24.10
C THR A 10 3.17 3.14 23.48
N THR A 11 3.06 3.63 22.25
CA THR A 11 1.82 3.67 21.46
C THR A 11 2.02 2.81 20.23
N ALA A 12 1.14 1.81 20.05
CA ALA A 12 1.15 1.04 18.81
C ALA A 12 0.92 1.98 17.62
N PRO A 13 1.69 1.85 16.52
CA PRO A 13 1.45 2.63 15.32
C PRO A 13 0.02 2.38 14.84
N HIS A 14 -0.71 3.46 14.54
CA HIS A 14 -2.05 3.35 13.99
C HIS A 14 -1.94 2.76 12.58
N MET A 15 -2.28 1.48 12.44
CA MET A 15 -2.29 0.81 11.14
C MET A 15 -3.59 1.18 10.42
N TYR A 16 -3.48 1.92 9.32
CA TYR A 16 -4.62 2.17 8.44
C TYR A 16 -4.79 0.97 7.52
N LEU A 17 -5.85 0.18 7.76
CA LEU A 17 -6.26 -0.93 6.90
C LEU A 17 -7.21 -0.38 5.83
N HIS A 18 -6.85 -0.59 4.57
CA HIS A 18 -7.64 -0.15 3.42
C HIS A 18 -8.11 -1.35 2.60
N TYR A 19 -9.36 -1.31 2.13
CA TYR A 19 -9.87 -2.26 1.15
C TYR A 19 -9.59 -1.77 -0.26
N CYS A 20 -9.63 -2.68 -1.23
CA CYS A 20 -9.58 -2.33 -2.64
C CYS A 20 -10.79 -1.44 -3.01
N GLU A 21 -10.54 -0.38 -3.77
CA GLU A 21 -11.57 0.56 -4.23
C GLU A 21 -12.41 0.00 -5.39
N GLU A 22 -11.95 -1.08 -6.03
CA GLU A 22 -12.70 -1.74 -7.11
C GLU A 22 -14.04 -2.28 -6.60
N THR A 23 -15.12 -1.97 -7.33
CA THR A 23 -16.45 -2.49 -7.04
C THR A 23 -16.41 -4.02 -7.12
N ASP A 24 -16.96 -4.69 -6.10
CA ASP A 24 -16.97 -6.15 -5.95
C ASP A 24 -15.61 -6.81 -5.61
N CYS A 25 -14.57 -6.03 -5.31
CA CYS A 25 -13.31 -6.57 -4.78
C CYS A 25 -13.26 -6.45 -3.25
N ASN A 26 -13.37 -7.59 -2.56
CA ASN A 26 -13.31 -7.65 -1.09
C ASN A 26 -11.88 -7.91 -0.56
N GLU A 27 -10.86 -7.70 -1.40
CA GLU A 27 -9.46 -7.87 -1.03
C GLU A 27 -8.87 -6.64 -0.34
N TRP A 28 -7.78 -6.85 0.39
CA TRP A 28 -7.04 -5.78 1.05
C TRP A 28 -6.26 -4.94 0.03
N GLY A 29 -6.37 -3.62 0.17
CA GLY A 29 -5.67 -2.65 -0.65
C GLY A 29 -4.30 -2.32 -0.06
N SER A 30 -3.23 -2.94 -0.59
CA SER A 30 -1.85 -2.65 -0.18
C SER A 30 -1.22 -1.48 -0.95
N TRP A 31 -1.85 -1.04 -2.04
CA TRP A 31 -1.28 -0.05 -2.97
C TRP A 31 -2.08 1.23 -2.95
N GLY A 32 -1.52 2.27 -2.33
CA GLY A 32 -2.10 3.61 -2.27
C GLY A 32 -1.52 4.54 -3.34
N ASN A 33 -2.36 5.21 -4.12
CA ASN A 33 -1.94 6.30 -5.00
C ASN A 33 -2.86 7.50 -4.85
N SER A 34 -2.28 8.71 -4.84
CA SER A 34 -3.04 9.96 -4.92
C SER A 34 -2.55 10.78 -6.11
N PRO A 35 -3.46 11.24 -7.00
CA PRO A 35 -3.08 12.04 -8.15
C PRO A 35 -2.55 13.43 -7.75
N SER A 36 -2.84 13.92 -6.54
CA SER A 36 -2.35 15.20 -6.03
C SER A 36 -2.39 15.25 -4.51
N SER A 37 -1.63 16.18 -3.89
CA SER A 37 -1.65 16.38 -2.44
C SER A 37 -3.01 16.83 -1.88
N ALA A 38 -3.91 17.31 -2.74
CA ALA A 38 -5.26 17.75 -2.37
C ALA A 38 -6.31 16.63 -2.50
N ALA A 39 -5.99 15.53 -3.18
CA ALA A 39 -6.91 14.41 -3.36
C ALA A 39 -6.68 13.33 -2.30
N PRO A 40 -7.76 12.65 -1.83
CA PRO A 40 -7.60 11.52 -0.92
C PRO A 40 -6.86 10.38 -1.61
N THR A 41 -5.98 9.71 -0.86
CA THR A 41 -5.30 8.51 -1.35
C THR A 41 -6.31 7.40 -1.59
N ARG A 42 -6.28 6.88 -2.80
CA ARG A 42 -7.07 5.75 -3.27
C ARG A 42 -6.27 4.47 -3.14
N TRP A 43 -6.93 3.35 -2.84
CA TRP A 43 -6.27 2.10 -2.47
C TRP A 43 -6.77 0.92 -3.30
N TRP A 44 -5.85 0.07 -3.75
CA TRP A 44 -6.19 -1.09 -4.58
C TRP A 44 -5.41 -2.33 -4.14
N CYS A 45 -5.99 -3.50 -4.38
CA CYS A 45 -5.23 -4.75 -4.37
C CYS A 45 -4.26 -4.77 -5.56
N PHE A 46 -3.30 -5.69 -5.55
CA PHE A 46 -2.33 -5.76 -6.63
C PHE A 46 -3.04 -5.96 -7.99
N GLU A 47 -4.08 -6.79 -8.07
CA GLU A 47 -4.79 -7.07 -9.34
C GLU A 47 -5.43 -5.81 -9.95
N HIS A 48 -6.07 -4.97 -9.13
CA HIS A 48 -6.81 -3.79 -9.59
C HIS A 48 -6.00 -2.49 -9.62
N PHE A 49 -4.75 -2.48 -9.15
CA PHE A 49 -3.95 -1.25 -9.16
C PHE A 49 -3.73 -0.73 -10.59
N PRO A 50 -4.16 0.50 -10.96
CA PRO A 50 -4.13 0.96 -12.34
C PRO A 50 -2.74 1.40 -12.83
N HIS A 51 -1.79 1.63 -11.94
CA HIS A 51 -0.47 2.21 -12.26
C HIS A 51 0.68 1.21 -12.06
N LYS A 52 0.50 -0.05 -12.47
CA LYS A 52 1.57 -1.04 -12.41
C LYS A 52 2.71 -0.67 -13.33
N SER A 53 3.94 -0.71 -12.82
CA SER A 53 5.13 -0.63 -13.66
C SER A 53 5.37 -1.96 -14.38
N TYR A 54 6.02 -1.90 -15.54
CA TYR A 54 6.44 -3.08 -16.28
C TYR A 54 7.28 -4.05 -15.43
N GLU A 55 8.15 -3.51 -14.58
CA GLU A 55 9.00 -4.30 -13.69
C GLU A 55 8.20 -5.01 -12.60
N GLN A 56 7.17 -4.36 -12.05
CA GLN A 56 6.26 -4.97 -11.07
C GLN A 56 5.48 -6.13 -11.68
N GLU A 57 5.04 -5.98 -12.92
CA GLU A 57 4.34 -7.01 -13.67
C GLU A 57 5.26 -8.23 -13.92
N GLN A 58 6.48 -7.98 -14.40
CA GLN A 58 7.50 -9.00 -14.66
C GLN A 58 7.90 -9.80 -13.41
N ARG A 59 8.00 -9.14 -12.25
CA ARG A 59 8.31 -9.83 -10.99
C ARG A 59 7.20 -10.79 -10.56
N ARG A 60 5.94 -10.44 -10.82
CA ARG A 60 4.81 -11.33 -10.55
C ARG A 60 4.85 -12.56 -11.44
N ASP A 61 5.08 -12.37 -12.74
CA ASP A 61 5.14 -13.46 -13.71
C ASP A 61 6.22 -14.50 -13.36
N ARG A 62 7.44 -14.03 -13.02
CA ARG A 62 8.55 -14.90 -12.61
C ARG A 62 8.35 -15.62 -11.27
N SER A 63 7.38 -15.20 -10.47
CA SER A 63 7.08 -15.82 -9.17
C SER A 63 6.04 -16.94 -9.25
N ARG A 64 5.48 -17.18 -10.45
CA ARG A 64 4.50 -18.22 -10.74
C ARG A 64 5.14 -19.43 -11.39
#